data_AF-A0A453E6C2-F1
#
_entry.id   AF-A0A453E6C2-F1
#
_cell.length_a   1.000
_cell.length_b   1.000
_cell.length_c   1.000
_cell.angle_alpha   90.00
_cell.angle_beta   90.00
_cell.angle_gamma   90.00
#
_symmetry.space_group_name_H-M   'P 1'
#
loop_
_entity.id
_entity.type
_entity.pdbx_description
1 polymer ?
#
loop_
_entity_poly.entity_id
_entity_poly.type
_entity_poly.pdbx_seq_one_letter_code
_entity_poly.pdbx_strand_id
1 'polypeptide(L)'
;DCCLIPESPFYLEGKGGLLEFVEKRLKDSGHMVIVVAEGAGQDLIAQSMNFVDTQDASGNKLLLDVGLWLSQKIKDHFKKKTNFPITLKYIDPTYMIRAVRSNASDNVYCTLLAHSALHGAMAGYSGFTVAPVNGRHAYIPFYRITEKQNKVVITDRMWARVLCSTNQPCFLSHEDVENMKHDDDERHHLHNTQLLDGSPAKCSPNCNGSAGAE
;
A
#
# COMPACT_ATOMS: atom_id res chain seq x y z
N ASP A 1 -12.99 15.63 -2.79
CA ASP A 1 -12.03 14.72 -3.46
C ASP A 1 -12.02 13.36 -2.79
N CYS A 2 -11.40 12.37 -3.43
CA CYS A 2 -11.29 11.00 -2.94
C CYS A 2 -9.92 10.40 -3.29
N CYS A 3 -9.37 9.58 -2.41
CA CYS A 3 -8.16 8.79 -2.62
C CYS A 3 -8.44 7.32 -2.34
N LEU A 4 -8.20 6.46 -3.33
CA LEU A 4 -8.38 5.01 -3.29
C LEU A 4 -7.01 4.32 -3.34
N ILE A 5 -6.73 3.49 -2.35
CA ILE A 5 -5.48 2.72 -2.19
C ILE A 5 -5.80 1.23 -2.05
N PRO A 6 -4.89 0.31 -2.42
CA PRO A 6 -5.15 -1.13 -2.32
C PRO A 6 -5.41 -1.60 -0.88
N GLU A 7 -4.87 -0.93 0.14
CA GLU A 7 -5.08 -1.33 1.53
C GLU A 7 -6.48 -1.01 2.05
N SER A 8 -7.17 -0.02 1.48
CA SER A 8 -8.50 0.41 1.92
C SER A 8 -9.56 -0.14 0.98
N PRO A 9 -10.29 -1.21 1.37
CA PRO A 9 -11.37 -1.73 0.53
C PRO A 9 -12.50 -0.71 0.41
N PHE A 10 -13.20 -0.79 -0.72
CA PHE A 10 -14.35 0.05 -1.01
C PHE A 10 -15.33 -0.72 -1.89
N TYR A 11 -16.57 -0.24 -1.97
CA TYR A 11 -17.57 -0.76 -2.89
C TYR A 11 -18.12 0.37 -3.77
N LEU A 12 -18.57 0.01 -4.97
CA LEU A 12 -19.04 0.97 -5.97
C LEU A 12 -20.50 1.41 -5.74
N GLU A 13 -21.41 0.44 -5.71
CA GLU A 13 -22.85 0.63 -5.67
C GLU A 13 -23.42 0.28 -4.29
N GLY A 14 -24.42 1.03 -3.82
CA GLY A 14 -25.06 0.81 -2.52
C GLY A 14 -24.99 2.04 -1.62
N LYS A 15 -25.70 1.97 -0.49
CA LYS A 15 -25.74 3.07 0.49
C LYS A 15 -24.36 3.27 1.09
N GLY A 16 -23.79 4.46 0.97
CA GLY A 16 -22.43 4.78 1.42
C GLY A 16 -21.32 4.39 0.42
N GLY A 17 -21.68 3.90 -0.77
CA GLY A 17 -20.72 3.50 -1.79
C GLY A 17 -20.03 4.68 -2.48
N LEU A 18 -18.97 4.38 -3.23
CA LEU A 18 -18.19 5.39 -3.94
C LEU A 18 -19.06 6.24 -4.88
N LEU A 19 -19.99 5.64 -5.61
CA LEU A 19 -20.84 6.38 -6.56
C LEU A 19 -21.79 7.37 -5.87
N GLU A 20 -22.37 7.00 -4.72
CA GLU A 20 -23.20 7.90 -3.93
C GLU A 20 -22.39 9.06 -3.36
N PHE A 21 -21.18 8.77 -2.87
CA PHE A 21 -20.28 9.82 -2.39
C PHE A 21 -19.89 10.80 -3.51
N VAL A 22 -19.61 10.29 -4.71
CA VAL A 22 -19.31 11.12 -5.89
C VAL A 22 -20.48 12.04 -6.23
N GLU A 23 -21.70 11.52 -6.23
CA GLU A 23 -22.89 12.34 -6.46
C GLU A 23 -23.07 13.45 -5.45
N LYS A 24 -22.93 13.14 -4.16
CA LYS A 24 -23.06 14.11 -3.08
C LYS A 24 -22.03 15.23 -3.26
N ARG A 25 -20.77 14.87 -3.53
CA ARG A 25 -19.69 15.84 -3.72
C ARG A 25 -19.87 16.70 -4.96
N LEU A 26 -20.33 16.13 -6.08
CA LEU A 26 -20.62 16.92 -7.27
C LEU A 26 -21.77 17.90 -7.06
N LYS A 27 -22.78 17.55 -6.24
CA LYS A 27 -23.85 18.49 -5.86
C LYS A 27 -23.36 19.61 -4.94
N ASP A 28 -22.54 19.28 -3.96
CA ASP A 28 -22.09 20.24 -2.94
C ASP A 28 -20.99 21.18 -3.46
N SER A 29 -20.06 20.68 -4.28
CA SER A 29 -18.85 21.42 -4.71
C SER A 29 -18.80 21.70 -6.21
N GLY A 30 -19.64 21.08 -7.03
CA GLY A 30 -19.65 21.22 -8.50
C GLY A 30 -18.50 20.52 -9.23
N HIS A 31 -17.52 19.98 -8.51
CA HIS A 31 -16.36 19.26 -9.05
C HIS A 31 -15.86 18.21 -8.05
N MET A 32 -15.12 17.23 -8.55
CA MET A 32 -14.50 16.19 -7.73
C MET A 32 -13.28 15.61 -8.43
N VAL A 33 -12.19 15.45 -7.67
CA VAL A 33 -11.01 14.70 -8.10
C VAL A 33 -10.97 13.35 -7.37
N ILE A 34 -10.66 12.30 -8.12
CA ILE A 34 -10.46 10.95 -7.61
C ILE A 34 -9.05 10.52 -7.98
N VAL A 35 -8.24 10.18 -6.98
CA VAL A 35 -6.91 9.59 -7.17
C VAL A 35 -7.02 8.11 -6.85
N VAL A 36 -6.59 7.25 -7.78
CA VAL A 36 -6.71 5.80 -7.66
C VAL A 36 -5.34 5.18 -7.86
N ALA A 37 -4.91 4.38 -6.90
CA ALA A 37 -3.73 3.54 -7.06
C ALA A 37 -4.03 2.37 -8.01
N GLU A 38 -3.06 1.97 -8.82
CA GLU A 38 -3.20 0.90 -9.83
C GLU A 38 -3.71 -0.43 -9.24
N GLY A 39 -3.34 -0.74 -7.99
CA GLY A 39 -3.78 -1.95 -7.30
C GLY A 39 -5.11 -1.83 -6.54
N ALA A 40 -5.76 -0.66 -6.55
CA ALA A 40 -6.99 -0.45 -5.78
C ALA A 40 -8.20 -1.07 -6.48
N GLY A 41 -8.95 -1.93 -5.78
CA GLY A 41 -10.21 -2.47 -6.31
C GLY A 41 -10.05 -3.60 -7.32
N GLN A 42 -8.89 -4.26 -7.41
CA GLN A 42 -8.68 -5.37 -8.34
C GLN A 42 -9.64 -6.54 -8.11
N ASP A 43 -10.00 -6.78 -6.85
CA ASP A 43 -10.98 -7.81 -6.49
C ASP A 43 -12.36 -7.51 -7.08
N LEU A 44 -12.78 -6.25 -7.07
CA LEU A 44 -14.06 -5.81 -7.66
C LEU A 44 -14.06 -5.98 -9.18
N ILE A 45 -12.92 -5.69 -9.83
CA ILE A 45 -12.81 -5.82 -11.28
C ILE A 45 -12.87 -7.30 -11.66
N ALA A 46 -12.10 -8.15 -10.97
CA ALA A 46 -12.08 -9.59 -11.18
C ALA A 46 -13.48 -10.21 -11.06
N GLN A 47 -14.22 -9.83 -10.01
CA GLN A 47 -15.62 -10.26 -9.82
C GLN A 47 -16.55 -9.77 -10.94
N SER A 48 -16.35 -8.53 -11.42
CA SER A 48 -17.21 -7.94 -12.45
C SER A 48 -17.00 -8.48 -13.87
N MET A 49 -15.78 -8.97 -14.18
CA MET A 49 -15.39 -9.39 -15.53
C MET A 49 -15.27 -10.91 -15.71
N ASN A 50 -15.45 -11.73 -14.65
CA ASN A 50 -15.20 -13.20 -14.69
C ASN A 50 -13.86 -13.54 -15.35
N PHE A 51 -12.86 -12.66 -15.21
CA PHE A 51 -11.62 -12.76 -15.96
C PHE A 51 -10.67 -13.70 -15.21
N VAL A 52 -10.19 -14.72 -15.93
CA VAL A 52 -9.22 -15.69 -15.43
C VAL A 52 -7.89 -14.97 -15.22
N ASP A 53 -7.23 -15.24 -14.08
CA ASP A 53 -5.88 -14.79 -13.70
C ASP A 53 -4.88 -14.96 -14.88
N THR A 54 -4.80 -13.96 -15.78
CA THR A 54 -3.74 -13.92 -16.80
C THR A 54 -2.46 -13.49 -16.11
N GLN A 55 -1.45 -14.36 -16.16
CA GLN A 55 -0.10 -14.05 -15.71
C GLN A 55 0.70 -13.47 -16.88
N ASP A 56 1.56 -12.50 -16.60
CA ASP A 56 2.53 -12.01 -17.57
C ASP A 56 3.67 -13.03 -17.79
N ALA A 57 4.55 -12.76 -18.76
CA ALA A 57 5.69 -13.61 -19.08
C ALA A 57 6.74 -13.73 -17.94
N SER A 58 6.63 -12.90 -16.90
CA SER A 58 7.47 -12.90 -15.71
C SER A 58 6.79 -13.53 -14.47
N GLY A 59 5.57 -14.06 -14.63
CA GLY A 59 4.81 -14.72 -13.56
C GLY A 59 4.03 -13.77 -12.64
N ASN A 60 3.95 -12.48 -12.97
CA ASN A 60 3.15 -11.53 -12.21
C ASN A 60 1.68 -11.57 -12.65
N LYS A 61 0.75 -11.41 -11.71
CA LYS A 61 -0.67 -11.23 -12.05
C LYS A 61 -0.83 -9.97 -12.89
N LEU A 62 -1.43 -10.09 -14.08
CA LEU A 62 -1.70 -8.94 -14.92
C LEU A 62 -2.79 -8.09 -14.25
N LEU A 63 -2.42 -6.89 -13.82
CA LEU A 63 -3.36 -5.94 -13.25
C LEU A 63 -4.26 -5.38 -14.36
N LEU A 64 -5.56 -5.39 -14.11
CA LEU A 64 -6.54 -4.76 -14.99
C LEU A 64 -6.52 -3.23 -14.76
N ASP A 65 -6.73 -2.45 -15.82
CA ASP A 65 -6.77 -0.99 -15.72
C ASP A 65 -8.00 -0.51 -14.93
N VAL A 66 -7.80 -0.27 -13.63
CA VAL A 66 -8.81 0.25 -12.70
C VAL A 66 -9.31 1.62 -13.14
N GLY A 67 -8.42 2.46 -13.67
CA GLY A 67 -8.74 3.83 -14.04
C GLY A 67 -9.78 3.88 -15.15
N LEU A 68 -9.56 3.09 -16.21
CA LEU A 68 -10.50 3.00 -17.32
C LEU A 68 -11.81 2.32 -16.89
N TRP A 69 -11.74 1.22 -16.12
CA TRP A 69 -12.91 0.52 -15.61
C TRP A 69 -13.80 1.42 -14.74
N LEU A 70 -13.19 2.12 -13.77
CA LEU A 70 -13.91 3.02 -12.87
C LEU A 70 -14.53 4.19 -13.65
N SER A 71 -13.81 4.71 -14.64
CA SER A 71 -14.31 5.77 -15.52
C SER A 71 -15.56 5.35 -16.29
N GLN A 72 -15.61 4.10 -16.78
CA GLN A 72 -16.79 3.54 -17.44
C GLN A 72 -17.96 3.39 -16.47
N LYS A 73 -17.72 2.80 -15.28
CA LYS A 73 -18.75 2.62 -14.25
C LYS A 73 -19.38 3.93 -13.79
N ILE A 74 -18.56 4.96 -13.57
CA ILE A 74 -19.06 6.30 -13.23
C ILE A 74 -19.92 6.84 -14.37
N LYS A 75 -19.44 6.80 -15.62
CA LYS A 75 -20.23 7.27 -16.78
C LYS A 75 -21.58 6.56 -16.88
N ASP A 76 -21.60 5.24 -16.72
CA ASP A 76 -22.83 4.46 -16.85
C ASP A 76 -23.80 4.70 -15.70
N HIS A 77 -23.31 4.93 -14.49
CA HIS A 77 -24.12 5.32 -13.34
C HIS A 77 -24.83 6.66 -13.57
N PHE A 78 -24.11 7.66 -14.09
CA PHE A 78 -24.69 8.98 -14.37
C PHE A 78 -25.58 9.00 -15.62
N LYS A 79 -25.34 8.14 -16.63
CA LYS A 79 -26.26 7.97 -17.78
C LYS A 79 -27.66 7.51 -17.34
N LYS A 80 -27.75 6.67 -16.30
CA LYS A 80 -29.04 6.22 -15.74
C LYS A 80 -29.83 7.39 -15.10
N LYS A 81 -29.15 8.49 -14.74
CA LYS A 81 -29.75 9.67 -14.12
C LYS A 81 -29.84 10.80 -15.17
N THR A 82 -30.99 10.88 -15.83
CA THR A 82 -31.25 11.80 -16.96
C THR A 82 -31.04 13.29 -16.66
N ASN A 83 -31.00 13.72 -15.39
CA ASN A 83 -30.94 15.13 -15.00
C ASN A 83 -29.57 15.58 -14.44
N PHE A 84 -28.49 14.83 -14.66
CA PHE A 84 -27.17 15.17 -14.12
C PHE A 84 -26.03 14.91 -15.13
N PRO A 85 -25.82 15.81 -16.12
CA PRO A 85 -24.74 15.65 -17.08
C PRO A 85 -23.38 15.86 -16.41
N ILE A 86 -22.46 14.91 -16.57
CA ILE A 86 -21.10 14.98 -16.03
C ILE A 86 -20.04 15.04 -17.12
N THR A 87 -18.96 15.79 -16.87
CA THR A 87 -17.75 15.75 -17.70
C THR A 87 -16.68 14.98 -16.97
N LEU A 88 -16.41 13.74 -17.39
CA LEU A 88 -15.35 12.91 -16.82
C LEU A 88 -14.10 12.98 -17.70
N LYS A 89 -12.98 13.41 -17.09
CA LYS A 89 -11.65 13.37 -17.70
C LYS A 89 -10.80 12.34 -16.99
N TYR A 90 -10.35 11.33 -17.73
CA TYR A 90 -9.39 10.34 -17.24
C TYR A 90 -7.98 10.83 -17.57
N ILE A 91 -7.08 10.77 -16.60
CA ILE A 91 -5.67 11.15 -16.74
C ILE A 91 -4.85 10.01 -16.17
N ASP A 92 -4.05 9.38 -17.02
CA ASP A 92 -3.04 8.41 -16.59
C ASP A 92 -1.64 9.04 -16.73
N PRO A 93 -1.04 9.49 -15.61
CA PRO A 93 0.28 10.09 -15.63
C PRO A 93 1.40 9.05 -15.50
N THR A 94 1.16 7.73 -15.61
CA THR A 94 2.15 6.67 -15.33
C THR A 94 3.47 6.86 -16.07
N TYR A 95 3.42 7.11 -17.39
CA TYR A 95 4.62 7.39 -18.17
C TYR A 95 5.24 8.74 -17.81
N MET A 96 4.42 9.75 -17.51
CA MET A 96 4.90 11.08 -17.15
C MET A 96 5.67 11.05 -15.83
N ILE A 97 5.18 10.33 -14.81
CA ILE A 97 5.85 10.26 -13.51
C ILE A 97 7.14 9.42 -13.57
N ARG A 98 7.18 8.37 -14.42
CA ARG A 98 8.33 7.46 -14.51
C ARG A 98 9.43 7.92 -15.48
N ALA A 99 9.10 8.77 -16.45
CA ALA A 99 10.05 9.20 -17.48
C ALA A 99 10.63 10.61 -17.26
N VAL A 100 10.13 11.35 -16.26
CA VAL A 100 10.65 12.68 -15.93
C VAL A 100 12.03 12.58 -15.25
N ARG A 101 12.90 13.56 -15.52
CA ARG A 101 14.22 13.65 -14.88
C ARG A 101 14.06 13.77 -13.36
N SER A 102 14.92 13.07 -12.64
CA SER A 102 15.05 13.13 -11.18
C SER A 102 15.24 14.55 -10.67
N ASN A 103 14.57 14.84 -9.55
CA ASN A 103 14.75 16.10 -8.82
C ASN A 103 16.14 16.12 -8.13
N ALA A 104 16.54 17.28 -7.59
CA ALA A 104 17.85 17.41 -6.93
C ALA A 104 18.02 16.48 -5.72
N SER A 105 16.96 16.28 -4.92
CA SER A 105 16.99 15.37 -3.76
C SER A 105 17.18 13.92 -4.17
N ASP A 106 16.50 13.46 -5.22
CA ASP A 106 16.60 12.11 -5.76
C ASP A 106 17.97 11.88 -6.38
N ASN A 107 18.55 12.89 -7.04
CA ASN A 107 19.92 12.81 -7.54
C ASN A 107 20.92 12.56 -6.41
N VAL A 108 20.86 13.37 -5.34
CA VAL A 108 21.74 13.18 -4.17
C VAL A 108 21.49 11.81 -3.54
N TYR A 109 20.23 11.41 -3.39
CA TYR A 109 19.86 10.12 -2.80
C TYR A 109 20.38 8.94 -3.61
N CYS A 110 20.19 8.93 -4.92
CA CYS A 110 20.71 7.90 -5.83
C CYS A 110 22.24 7.84 -5.80
N THR A 111 22.94 8.98 -5.73
CA THR A 111 24.40 9.01 -5.59
C THR A 111 24.86 8.39 -4.26
N LEU A 112 24.20 8.71 -3.15
CA LEU A 112 24.53 8.13 -1.84
C LEU A 112 24.28 6.63 -1.79
N LEU A 113 23.17 6.16 -2.36
CA LEU A 113 22.89 4.73 -2.50
C LEU A 113 23.95 4.03 -3.34
N ALA A 114 24.33 4.60 -4.49
CA ALA A 114 25.33 4.03 -5.39
C ALA A 114 26.71 3.93 -4.73
N HIS A 115 27.17 5.00 -4.07
CA HIS A 115 28.46 4.99 -3.36
C HIS A 115 28.47 3.96 -2.22
N SER A 116 27.39 3.88 -1.45
CA SER A 116 27.27 2.91 -0.36
C SER A 116 27.27 1.47 -0.89
N ALA A 117 26.56 1.21 -1.99
CA ALA A 117 26.54 -0.11 -2.63
C ALA A 117 27.94 -0.50 -3.15
N LEU A 118 28.64 0.44 -3.77
CA LEU A 118 30.01 0.24 -4.24
C LEU A 118 30.97 -0.07 -3.08
N HIS A 119 30.91 0.70 -1.99
CA HIS A 119 31.76 0.45 -0.81
C HIS A 119 31.50 -0.93 -0.21
N GLY A 120 30.23 -1.36 -0.12
CA GLY A 120 29.89 -2.71 0.35
C GLY A 120 30.42 -3.80 -0.57
N ALA A 121 30.31 -3.61 -1.89
CA ALA A 121 30.86 -4.55 -2.88
C ALA A 121 32.40 -4.61 -2.81
N MET A 122 33.08 -3.47 -2.67
CA MET A 122 34.54 -3.39 -2.53
C MET A 122 35.04 -4.01 -1.21
N ALA A 123 34.23 -4.01 -0.16
CA ALA A 123 34.49 -4.71 1.09
C ALA A 123 34.29 -6.24 0.99
N GLY A 124 33.83 -6.75 -0.17
CA GLY A 124 33.59 -8.16 -0.42
C GLY A 124 32.21 -8.66 0.02
N TYR A 125 31.28 -7.77 0.36
CA TYR A 125 29.89 -8.17 0.66
C TYR A 125 29.13 -8.49 -0.63
N SER A 126 28.20 -9.44 -0.55
CA SER A 126 27.32 -9.84 -1.64
C SER A 126 25.93 -10.19 -1.09
N GLY A 127 24.92 -10.23 -1.95
CA GLY A 127 23.55 -10.59 -1.56
C GLY A 127 22.83 -9.54 -0.69
N PHE A 128 23.19 -8.26 -0.83
CA PHE A 128 22.61 -7.15 -0.07
C PHE A 128 22.12 -6.03 -0.99
N THR A 129 21.16 -5.25 -0.50
CA THR A 129 20.81 -3.92 -1.04
C THR A 129 21.22 -2.84 -0.04
N VAL A 130 21.26 -1.59 -0.51
CA VAL A 130 21.39 -0.42 0.37
C VAL A 130 20.05 0.30 0.44
N ALA A 131 19.62 0.65 1.65
CA ALA A 131 18.50 1.55 1.86
C ALA A 131 18.70 2.41 3.11
N PRO A 132 18.06 3.59 3.20
CA PRO A 132 18.03 4.38 4.42
C PRO A 132 17.14 3.69 5.47
N VAL A 133 17.71 3.44 6.64
CA VAL A 133 17.02 2.94 7.83
C VAL A 133 17.25 3.95 8.95
N ASN A 134 16.18 4.58 9.44
CA ASN A 134 16.24 5.60 10.50
C ASN A 134 17.26 6.72 10.23
N GLY A 135 17.32 7.20 8.98
CA GLY A 135 18.21 8.29 8.57
C GLY A 135 19.66 7.90 8.29
N ARG A 136 20.01 6.60 8.32
CA ARG A 136 21.34 6.10 7.96
C ARG A 136 21.25 5.07 6.83
N HIS A 137 22.21 5.08 5.91
CA HIS A 137 22.30 4.06 4.87
C HIS A 137 22.82 2.75 5.47
N ALA A 138 22.03 1.69 5.35
CA ALA A 138 22.34 0.38 5.90
C ALA A 138 22.36 -0.68 4.79
N TYR A 139 23.16 -1.73 5.00
CA TYR A 139 23.16 -2.92 4.16
C TYR A 139 22.08 -3.89 4.64
N ILE A 140 21.16 -4.23 3.74
CA ILE A 140 20.02 -5.09 4.03
C ILE A 140 20.13 -6.34 3.16
N PRO A 141 20.21 -7.55 3.75
CA PRO A 141 20.26 -8.78 2.98
C PRO A 141 18.99 -9.04 2.16
N PHE A 142 19.12 -9.65 0.97
CA PHE A 142 17.97 -9.89 0.09
C PHE A 142 16.86 -10.72 0.72
N TYR A 143 17.20 -11.76 1.48
CA TYR A 143 16.19 -12.62 2.12
C TYR A 143 15.27 -11.85 3.07
N ARG A 144 15.79 -10.82 3.76
CA ARG A 144 14.99 -9.96 4.65
C ARG A 144 14.06 -9.01 3.89
N ILE A 145 14.46 -8.57 2.70
CA ILE A 145 13.66 -7.63 1.90
C ILE A 145 12.46 -8.34 1.29
N THR A 146 12.64 -9.59 0.87
CA THR A 146 11.57 -10.39 0.28
C THR A 146 10.57 -10.93 1.30
N GLU A 147 10.94 -10.99 2.59
CA GLU A 147 10.07 -11.48 3.67
C GLU A 147 8.81 -10.62 3.85
N LYS A 148 8.93 -9.29 3.75
CA LYS A 148 7.84 -8.38 4.07
C LYS A 148 7.78 -7.20 3.12
N GLN A 149 6.58 -6.93 2.62
CA GLN A 149 6.28 -5.72 1.86
C GLN A 149 5.80 -4.61 2.80
N ASN A 150 6.22 -3.38 2.53
CA ASN A 150 5.72 -2.22 3.25
C ASN A 150 4.34 -1.84 2.69
N LYS A 151 3.33 -1.82 3.57
CA LYS A 151 1.95 -1.45 3.24
C LYS A 151 1.58 -0.19 3.99
N VAL A 152 0.67 0.60 3.42
CA VAL A 152 0.13 1.76 4.14
C VAL A 152 -0.68 1.28 5.34
N VAL A 153 -0.33 1.79 6.52
CA VAL A 153 -1.09 1.53 7.74
C VAL A 153 -2.26 2.52 7.79
N ILE A 154 -3.48 2.01 7.60
CA ILE A 154 -4.72 2.80 7.53
C ILE A 154 -5.01 3.50 8.88
N THR A 155 -4.53 2.95 10.00
CA THR A 155 -4.68 3.56 11.32
C THR A 155 -3.65 4.66 11.62
N ASP A 156 -2.68 4.87 10.73
CA ASP A 156 -1.63 5.86 10.95
C ASP A 156 -2.10 7.31 10.72
N ARG A 157 -1.40 8.24 11.36
CA ARG A 157 -1.60 9.69 11.26
C ARG A 157 -1.58 10.19 9.82
N MET A 158 -0.73 9.62 8.95
CA MET A 158 -0.67 10.05 7.55
C MET A 158 -1.98 9.76 6.81
N TRP A 159 -2.55 8.57 6.98
CA TRP A 159 -3.84 8.24 6.38
C TRP A 159 -4.97 9.06 6.99
N ALA A 160 -4.99 9.23 8.32
CA ALA A 160 -5.95 10.08 8.99
C ALA A 160 -5.95 11.53 8.44
N ARG A 161 -4.76 12.07 8.12
CA ARG A 161 -4.64 13.39 7.49
C ARG A 161 -5.28 13.43 6.10
N VAL A 162 -5.12 12.39 5.29
CA VAL A 162 -5.79 12.28 3.98
C VAL A 162 -7.30 12.28 4.17
N LEU A 163 -7.83 11.44 5.07
CA LEU A 163 -9.25 11.36 5.36
C LEU A 163 -9.83 12.70 5.83
N CYS A 164 -9.14 13.40 6.73
CA CYS A 164 -9.56 14.72 7.21
C CYS A 164 -9.51 15.77 6.10
N SER A 165 -8.51 15.73 5.22
CA SER A 165 -8.36 16.71 4.14
C SER A 165 -9.39 16.51 3.03
N THR A 166 -9.68 15.26 2.67
CA THR A 166 -10.67 14.96 1.62
C THR A 166 -12.09 14.94 2.19
N ASN A 167 -12.23 14.77 3.51
CA ASN A 167 -13.48 14.50 4.22
C ASN A 167 -14.24 13.32 3.59
N GLN A 168 -13.47 12.31 3.14
CA GLN A 168 -14.00 11.08 2.55
C GLN A 168 -14.44 10.12 3.67
N PRO A 169 -15.57 9.42 3.52
CA PRO A 169 -15.99 8.38 4.45
C PRO A 169 -15.08 7.15 4.30
N CYS A 170 -15.06 6.31 5.33
CA CYS A 170 -14.61 4.93 5.16
C CYS A 170 -15.67 4.19 4.34
N PHE A 171 -15.30 3.66 3.18
CA PHE A 171 -16.18 2.88 2.30
C PHE A 171 -16.30 1.42 2.74
N LEU A 172 -16.17 1.15 4.04
CA LEU A 172 -16.25 -0.20 4.60
C LEU A 172 -17.71 -0.62 4.68
N SER A 173 -18.04 -1.80 4.17
CA SER A 173 -19.32 -2.44 4.43
C SER A 173 -19.36 -3.03 5.86
N HIS A 174 -20.54 -3.37 6.36
CA HIS A 174 -20.68 -4.02 7.67
C HIS A 174 -19.91 -5.36 7.73
N GLU A 175 -19.88 -6.08 6.60
CA GLU A 175 -19.16 -7.35 6.44
C GLU A 175 -17.64 -7.16 6.46
N ASP A 176 -17.13 -6.08 5.85
CA ASP A 176 -15.70 -5.75 5.89
C ASP A 176 -15.22 -5.41 7.30
N VAL A 177 -16.06 -4.72 8.09
CA VAL A 177 -15.76 -4.39 9.49
C VAL A 177 -15.75 -5.65 10.37
N GLU A 178 -16.60 -6.63 10.08
CA GLU A 178 -16.62 -7.93 10.78
C GLU A 178 -15.39 -8.78 10.42
N ASN A 179 -15.01 -8.83 9.15
CA ASN A 179 -13.81 -9.54 8.70
C ASN A 179 -12.52 -8.92 9.28
N MET A 180 -12.43 -7.58 9.36
CA MET A 180 -11.28 -6.91 9.98
C MET A 180 -11.12 -7.24 11.47
N LYS A 181 -12.23 -7.40 12.21
CA LYS A 181 -12.17 -7.83 13.62
C LYS A 181 -11.61 -9.25 13.76
N HIS A 182 -12.00 -10.15 12.86
CA HIS A 182 -11.53 -11.53 12.88
C HIS A 182 -10.02 -11.63 12.55
N ASP A 183 -9.55 -10.83 11.59
CA ASP A 183 -8.12 -10.75 11.21
C ASP A 183 -7.24 -10.17 12.33
N ASP A 184 -7.74 -9.16 13.05
CA ASP A 184 -7.03 -8.58 14.19
C ASP A 184 -6.98 -9.56 15.37
N ASP A 185 -8.07 -10.31 15.63
CA ASP A 185 -8.11 -11.36 16.64
C ASP A 185 -7.13 -12.50 16.32
N GLU A 186 -7.03 -12.94 15.06
CA GLU A 186 -6.04 -13.95 14.62
C GLU A 186 -4.60 -13.43 14.74
N ARG A 187 -4.33 -12.18 14.36
CA ARG A 187 -2.99 -11.58 14.53
C ARG A 187 -2.60 -11.44 15.99
N HIS A 188 -3.53 -11.05 16.86
CA HIS A 188 -3.31 -11.00 18.30
C HIS A 188 -3.10 -12.40 18.89
N HIS A 189 -3.79 -13.42 18.38
CA HIS A 189 -3.58 -14.80 18.78
C HIS A 189 -2.18 -15.29 18.38
N LEU A 190 -1.79 -15.14 17.11
CA LEU A 190 -0.46 -15.52 16.61
C LEU A 190 0.69 -14.78 17.32
N HIS A 191 0.52 -13.50 17.64
CA HIS A 191 1.53 -12.72 18.37
C HIS A 191 1.69 -13.21 19.81
N ASN A 192 0.59 -13.63 20.46
CA ASN A 192 0.64 -14.24 21.80
C ASN A 192 1.23 -15.66 21.78
N THR A 193 0.95 -16.48 20.76
CA THR A 193 1.53 -17.83 20.66
C THR A 193 3.04 -17.79 20.40
N GLN A 194 3.52 -16.84 19.58
CA GLN A 194 4.96 -16.66 19.33
C GLN A 194 5.73 -16.16 20.57
N LEU A 195 5.08 -15.44 21.48
CA LEU A 195 5.67 -15.04 22.77
C LEU A 195 5.71 -16.19 23.79
N LEU A 196 4.83 -17.18 23.67
CA LEU A 196 4.74 -18.34 24.57
C LEU A 196 5.67 -19.50 24.16
N ASP A 197 6.03 -19.62 22.88
CA ASP A 197 6.96 -20.65 22.37
C ASP A 197 8.46 -20.28 22.51
N GLY A 198 8.76 -19.10 23.06
CA GLY A 198 10.10 -18.71 23.50
C GLY A 198 10.54 -19.47 24.74
N SER A 199 11.04 -20.70 24.56
CA SER A 199 11.63 -21.51 25.64
C SER A 199 12.66 -20.70 26.44
N PRO A 200 12.63 -20.69 27.79
CA PRO A 200 13.63 -19.98 28.56
C PRO A 200 14.98 -20.66 28.35
N ALA A 201 15.96 -19.90 27.83
CA ALA A 201 17.34 -20.34 27.78
C ALA A 201 17.80 -20.70 29.20
N LYS A 202 18.00 -22.01 29.45
CA LYS A 202 18.59 -22.51 30.69
C LYS A 202 19.99 -21.92 30.82
N CYS A 203 20.16 -20.93 31.70
CA CYS A 203 21.47 -20.57 32.21
C CYS A 203 21.98 -21.73 33.08
N SER A 204 23.01 -22.43 32.61
CA SER A 204 23.75 -23.41 33.42
C SER A 204 24.65 -22.68 34.42
N PRO A 205 24.69 -23.08 35.71
CA PRO A 205 25.60 -22.51 36.69
C PRO A 205 26.91 -23.31 36.66
N ASN A 206 28.00 -22.70 36.21
CA ASN A 206 29.38 -22.93 36.70
C ASN A 206 30.39 -22.26 35.78
N CYS A 207 31.09 -21.27 36.30
CA CYS A 207 32.53 -21.06 36.09
C CYS A 207 33.01 -20.02 37.13
N ASN A 208 33.52 -20.53 38.26
CA ASN A 208 34.41 -19.78 39.13
C ASN A 208 35.76 -19.59 38.41
N GLY A 209 36.35 -18.40 38.45
CA GLY A 209 37.71 -18.18 37.94
C GLY A 209 38.18 -16.73 37.89
N SER A 210 38.61 -16.23 39.05
CA SER A 210 39.68 -15.22 39.26
C SER A 210 39.69 -13.95 38.41
N ALA A 211 39.26 -12.84 39.02
CA ALA A 211 39.74 -11.50 38.69
C ALA A 211 41.19 -11.34 39.22
N GLY A 212 42.14 -11.17 38.30
CA GLY A 212 43.50 -10.72 38.58
C GLY A 212 43.69 -9.33 37.99
N ALA A 213 44.12 -8.41 38.84
CA ALA A 213 44.50 -7.05 38.50
C ALA A 213 45.82 -7.01 37.72
N GLU A 214 45.87 -6.21 36.67
CA GLU A 214 46.91 -5.21 36.33
C GLU A 214 46.48 -4.43 35.07
#